data_AF-A0A939HUY9-F1
#
_entry.id   AF-A0A939HUY9-F1
#
_cell.length_a   1.000
_cell.length_b   1.000
_cell.length_c   1.000
_cell.angle_alpha   90.00
_cell.angle_beta   90.00
_cell.angle_gamma   90.00
#
_symmetry.space_group_name_H-M   'P 1'
#
loop_
_entity.id
_entity.type
_entity.pdbx_description
1 polymer ?
#
loop_
_entity_poly.entity_id
_entity_poly.type
_entity_poly.pdbx_seq_one_letter_code
_entity_poly.pdbx_strand_id
1 'polypeptide(L)'
;MEIVGFRKPKRPPQPDADAEVAQKPTAANQPEREKKLTGPPARPTSLTQKPTRPKPRPQLKSEKKKFELKIVSSATNSEGEQFRPGDLVQLEVMGFATKARITSFYQAKENGEVWASYVPAGEEMWLGGCIQASQLSRATA
;
A
#
# COMPACT_ATOMS: atom_id res chain seq x y z
N MET A 1 -36.64 9.40 -19.22
CA MET A 1 -35.22 9.04 -19.06
C MET A 1 -35.15 7.95 -18.00
N GLU A 2 -34.95 6.70 -18.42
CA GLU A 2 -34.86 5.54 -17.51
C GLU A 2 -33.40 5.37 -17.06
N ILE A 3 -33.17 5.21 -15.76
CA ILE A 3 -31.84 5.03 -15.18
C ILE A 3 -31.56 3.53 -15.10
N VAL A 4 -30.69 3.04 -15.99
CA VAL A 4 -30.23 1.64 -15.98
C VAL A 4 -29.37 1.39 -14.74
N GLY A 5 -29.85 0.53 -13.85
CA GLY A 5 -29.14 0.17 -12.62
C GLY A 5 -27.89 -0.67 -12.89
N PHE A 6 -26.72 -0.16 -12.50
CA PHE A 6 -25.46 -0.92 -12.51
C PHE A 6 -25.47 -1.99 -11.42
N ARG A 7 -25.40 -3.28 -11.81
CA ARG A 7 -25.22 -4.40 -10.88
C ARG A 7 -23.74 -4.55 -10.51
N LYS A 8 -23.45 -4.72 -9.22
CA LYS A 8 -22.11 -5.02 -8.70
C LYS A 8 -21.61 -6.37 -9.25
N PRO A 9 -20.33 -6.50 -9.66
CA PRO A 9 -19.77 -7.79 -10.04
C PRO A 9 -19.65 -8.73 -8.83
N LYS A 10 -20.04 -10.00 -8.99
CA LYS A 10 -19.84 -11.05 -7.99
C LYS A 10 -18.35 -11.41 -7.91
N ARG A 11 -17.81 -11.42 -6.69
CA ARG A 11 -16.46 -11.91 -6.40
C ARG A 11 -16.40 -13.43 -6.66
N PRO A 12 -15.38 -13.95 -7.38
CA PRO A 12 -15.21 -15.39 -7.51
C PRO A 12 -14.85 -16.03 -6.16
N PRO A 13 -15.27 -17.28 -5.90
CA PRO A 13 -14.91 -17.99 -4.69
C PRO A 13 -13.41 -18.33 -4.71
N GLN A 14 -12.73 -18.12 -3.57
CA GLN A 14 -11.38 -18.65 -3.38
C GLN A 14 -11.49 -20.16 -3.07
N PRO A 15 -10.65 -21.02 -3.67
CA PRO A 15 -10.53 -22.40 -3.23
C PRO A 15 -9.72 -22.48 -1.93
N ASP A 16 -10.31 -23.16 -0.95
CA ASP A 16 -9.71 -23.57 0.32
C ASP A 16 -8.53 -24.54 0.12
N ALA A 17 -7.68 -24.55 1.14
CA ALA A 17 -6.46 -25.35 1.27
C ALA A 17 -6.71 -26.86 1.41
N ASP A 18 -5.60 -27.58 1.26
CA ASP A 18 -5.30 -28.96 1.66
C ASP A 18 -5.59 -30.11 0.66
N ALA A 19 -4.49 -30.66 0.13
CA ALA A 19 -4.35 -32.07 -0.20
C ALA A 19 -2.89 -32.53 -0.02
N GLU A 20 -2.73 -33.31 1.05
CA GLU A 20 -1.63 -34.19 1.48
C GLU A 20 -1.20 -35.25 0.43
N VAL A 21 -0.01 -35.86 0.63
CA VAL A 21 0.52 -37.20 0.19
C VAL A 21 1.99 -37.07 -0.27
N ALA A 22 3.02 -37.86 0.10
CA ALA A 22 3.24 -38.93 1.08
C ALA A 22 4.76 -39.35 1.08
N GLN A 23 5.30 -39.78 2.26
CA GLN A 23 6.21 -40.95 2.53
C GLN A 23 7.64 -41.04 1.89
N LYS A 24 8.77 -41.56 2.45
CA LYS A 24 9.24 -42.31 3.67
C LYS A 24 10.82 -42.48 3.59
N PRO A 25 11.53 -43.39 4.33
CA PRO A 25 12.05 -43.48 5.74
C PRO A 25 13.61 -43.44 5.91
N THR A 26 14.14 -43.47 7.17
CA THR A 26 15.10 -44.50 7.72
C THR A 26 15.58 -44.23 9.18
N ALA A 27 15.51 -45.30 10.01
CA ALA A 27 16.15 -45.76 11.29
C ALA A 27 17.10 -44.84 12.13
N ALA A 28 17.34 -44.98 13.45
CA ALA A 28 17.28 -46.11 14.41
C ALA A 28 17.37 -45.64 15.90
N ASN A 29 17.18 -46.59 16.82
CA ASN A 29 17.57 -46.68 18.26
C ASN A 29 16.57 -46.30 19.39
N GLN A 30 16.00 -47.35 20.02
CA GLN A 30 15.51 -47.40 21.41
C GLN A 30 16.63 -47.87 22.38
N PRO A 31 16.44 -47.83 23.72
CA PRO A 31 15.87 -49.02 24.40
C PRO A 31 14.90 -48.74 25.59
N GLU A 32 14.02 -49.73 25.85
CA GLU A 32 13.49 -50.30 27.14
C GLU A 32 13.27 -49.39 28.38
N ARG A 33 12.23 -49.50 29.24
CA ARG A 33 11.50 -50.68 29.78
C ARG A 33 10.33 -50.23 30.69
N GLU A 34 9.26 -51.05 30.76
CA GLU A 34 8.49 -51.50 31.96
C GLU A 34 8.05 -50.48 33.06
N LYS A 35 6.82 -50.39 33.60
CA LYS A 35 5.87 -51.41 34.07
C LYS A 35 4.59 -50.74 34.63
N LYS A 36 3.45 -51.46 34.49
CA LYS A 36 2.34 -51.68 35.45
C LYS A 36 1.23 -50.63 35.73
N LEU A 37 0.05 -51.25 35.95
CA LEU A 37 -1.14 -50.89 36.76
C LEU A 37 -2.35 -50.33 35.97
N THR A 38 -3.39 -51.15 35.72
CA THR A 38 -4.62 -51.38 36.53
C THR A 38 -5.77 -50.47 36.05
N GLY A 39 -6.99 -51.02 35.97
CA GLY A 39 -8.16 -50.45 35.29
C GLY A 39 -8.70 -49.07 35.76
N PRO A 40 -9.80 -48.61 35.12
CA PRO A 40 -10.12 -47.20 34.89
C PRO A 40 -10.85 -46.53 36.07
N PRO A 41 -10.81 -45.19 36.16
CA PRO A 41 -12.09 -44.49 36.17
C PRO A 41 -12.13 -43.11 35.48
N ALA A 42 -13.32 -42.81 34.98
CA ALA A 42 -13.91 -41.50 34.70
C ALA A 42 -13.21 -40.59 33.67
N ARG A 43 -13.79 -40.57 32.46
CA ARG A 43 -13.63 -39.50 31.47
C ARG A 43 -14.23 -38.21 32.05
N PRO A 44 -13.47 -37.15 32.35
CA PRO A 44 -14.08 -35.85 32.55
C PRO A 44 -14.59 -35.38 31.18
N THR A 45 -15.87 -35.09 31.09
CA THR A 45 -16.48 -34.35 30.00
C THR A 45 -15.74 -33.02 29.85
N SER A 46 -14.78 -32.97 28.93
CA SER A 46 -14.10 -31.72 28.59
C SER A 46 -15.15 -30.80 27.98
N LEU A 47 -15.59 -29.84 28.79
CA LEU A 47 -16.47 -28.76 28.42
C LEU A 47 -15.87 -28.06 27.20
N THR A 48 -16.61 -28.08 26.11
CA THR A 48 -16.33 -27.34 24.88
C THR A 48 -16.26 -25.84 25.20
N GLN A 49 -15.06 -25.34 25.53
CA GLN A 49 -14.83 -23.90 25.62
C GLN A 49 -14.85 -23.35 24.19
N LYS A 50 -15.98 -22.74 23.81
CA LYS A 50 -16.04 -21.95 22.59
C LYS A 50 -15.07 -20.78 22.71
N PRO A 51 -14.21 -20.52 21.70
CA PRO A 51 -13.30 -19.39 21.74
C PRO A 51 -14.10 -18.08 21.80
N THR A 52 -13.88 -17.30 22.86
CA THR A 52 -14.52 -16.00 23.05
C THR A 52 -13.99 -15.02 22.03
N ARG A 53 -14.88 -14.50 21.17
CA ARG A 53 -14.51 -13.49 20.16
C ARG A 53 -13.97 -12.23 20.87
N PRO A 54 -12.79 -11.70 20.49
CA PRO A 54 -12.26 -10.49 21.08
C PRO A 54 -13.20 -9.30 20.82
N LYS A 55 -13.35 -8.43 21.83
CA LYS A 55 -14.20 -7.23 21.73
C LYS A 55 -13.72 -6.34 20.57
N PRO A 56 -14.64 -5.77 19.78
CA PRO A 56 -14.27 -4.87 18.69
C PRO A 56 -13.53 -3.64 19.25
N ARG A 57 -12.39 -3.31 18.63
CA ARG A 57 -11.59 -2.13 18.96
C ARG A 57 -12.42 -0.87 18.70
N PRO A 58 -12.40 0.15 19.58
CA PRO A 58 -13.05 1.42 19.31
C PRO A 58 -12.50 2.00 18.00
N GLN A 59 -13.39 2.26 17.05
CA GLN A 59 -12.99 2.92 15.81
C GLN A 59 -12.61 4.36 16.14
N LEU A 60 -11.34 4.70 15.90
CA LEU A 60 -10.88 6.07 15.94
C LEU A 60 -11.73 6.84 14.93
N LYS A 61 -12.55 7.79 15.40
CA LYS A 61 -13.32 8.67 14.52
C LYS A 61 -12.30 9.47 13.71
N SER A 62 -12.09 9.09 12.46
CA SER A 62 -11.25 9.85 11.54
C SER A 62 -12.00 11.13 11.18
N GLU A 63 -11.70 12.20 11.90
CA GLU A 63 -12.10 13.53 11.46
C GLU A 63 -11.46 13.77 10.09
N LYS A 64 -12.31 13.84 9.06
CA LYS A 64 -11.87 14.12 7.69
C LYS A 64 -11.46 15.60 7.62
N LYS A 65 -10.24 15.95 8.04
CA LYS A 65 -9.65 17.27 7.76
C LYS A 65 -9.59 17.41 6.24
N LYS A 66 -10.41 18.30 5.68
CA LYS A 66 -10.46 18.55 4.24
C LYS A 66 -9.23 19.38 3.88
N PHE A 67 -8.25 18.76 3.24
CA PHE A 67 -7.08 19.48 2.73
C PHE A 67 -7.51 20.33 1.53
N GLU A 68 -7.34 21.65 1.63
CA GLU A 68 -7.64 22.59 0.56
C GLU A 68 -6.35 22.88 -0.23
N LEU A 69 -6.35 22.52 -1.52
CA LEU A 69 -5.28 22.81 -2.47
C LEU A 69 -5.76 23.87 -3.46
N LYS A 70 -4.94 24.88 -3.72
CA LYS A 70 -5.19 25.90 -4.76
C LYS A 70 -4.33 25.59 -5.98
N ILE A 71 -4.93 25.50 -7.16
CA ILE A 71 -4.17 25.38 -8.41
C ILE A 71 -3.54 26.74 -8.75
N VAL A 72 -2.26 26.74 -9.12
CA VAL A 72 -1.52 27.95 -9.53
C VAL A 72 -0.94 27.77 -10.94
N SER A 73 -0.73 28.86 -11.66
CA SER A 73 -0.31 28.84 -13.07
C SER A 73 1.20 28.66 -13.28
N SER A 74 2.01 28.96 -12.27
CA SER A 74 3.46 28.90 -12.32
C SER A 74 4.04 28.83 -10.90
N ALA A 75 5.29 28.38 -10.78
CA ALA A 75 6.04 28.43 -9.53
C ALA A 75 7.48 28.88 -9.78
N THR A 76 8.14 29.37 -8.74
CA THR A 76 9.54 29.78 -8.77
C THR A 76 10.35 28.85 -7.87
N ASN A 77 11.50 28.36 -8.35
CA ASN A 77 12.39 27.52 -7.54
C ASN A 77 13.25 28.36 -6.56
N SER A 78 14.13 27.71 -5.81
CA SER A 78 15.05 28.38 -4.88
C SER A 78 16.08 29.27 -5.57
N GLU A 79 16.36 29.04 -6.85
CA GLU A 79 17.33 29.80 -7.66
C GLU A 79 16.69 31.02 -8.36
N GLY A 80 15.38 31.22 -8.20
CA GLY A 80 14.65 32.31 -8.84
C GLY A 80 14.16 32.00 -10.26
N GLU A 81 14.31 30.75 -10.73
CA GLU A 81 13.81 30.31 -12.03
C GLU A 81 12.29 30.06 -11.95
N GLN A 82 11.55 30.66 -12.89
CA GLN A 82 10.11 30.42 -13.01
C GLN A 82 9.81 29.25 -13.95
N PHE A 83 8.91 28.37 -13.51
CA PHE A 83 8.42 27.20 -14.23
C PHE A 83 6.91 27.29 -14.48
N ARG A 84 6.47 26.70 -15.60
CA ARG A 84 5.09 26.63 -16.06
C ARG A 84 4.73 25.20 -16.47
N PRO A 85 3.43 24.84 -16.47
CA PRO A 85 2.97 23.61 -17.10
C PRO A 85 3.50 23.49 -18.53
N GLY A 86 4.07 22.35 -18.86
CA GLY A 86 4.71 22.07 -20.16
C GLY A 86 6.23 22.12 -20.15
N ASP A 87 6.84 22.81 -19.17
CA ASP A 87 8.29 22.91 -19.06
C ASP A 87 8.93 21.55 -18.77
N LEU A 88 10.13 21.36 -19.32
CA LEU A 88 10.96 20.18 -19.06
C LEU A 88 11.89 20.45 -17.87
N VAL A 89 11.90 19.51 -16.94
CA VAL A 89 12.70 19.55 -15.72
C VAL A 89 13.56 18.31 -15.62
N GLN A 90 14.72 18.46 -14.99
CA GLN A 90 15.61 17.36 -14.65
C GLN A 90 15.37 16.97 -13.19
N LEU A 91 15.13 15.68 -12.96
CA LEU A 91 14.83 15.10 -11.66
C LEU A 91 15.72 13.88 -11.44
N GLU A 92 15.99 13.55 -10.18
CA GLU A 92 16.64 12.29 -9.83
C GLU A 92 15.58 11.30 -9.36
N VAL A 93 15.37 10.24 -10.13
CA VAL A 93 14.41 9.18 -9.82
C VAL A 93 15.16 7.86 -9.75
N MET A 94 15.09 7.19 -8.59
CA MET A 94 15.81 5.93 -8.33
C MET A 94 17.33 6.02 -8.56
N GLY A 95 17.94 7.17 -8.30
CA GLY A 95 19.38 7.40 -8.47
C GLY A 95 19.82 7.75 -9.89
N PHE A 96 18.87 7.92 -10.82
CA PHE A 96 19.16 8.30 -12.21
C PHE A 96 18.57 9.67 -12.52
N ALA A 97 19.36 10.50 -13.21
CA ALA A 97 18.88 11.76 -13.74
C ALA A 97 17.95 11.51 -14.93
N THR A 98 16.72 12.02 -14.83
CA THR A 98 15.69 11.89 -15.85
C THR A 98 15.05 13.23 -16.21
N LYS A 99 14.50 13.32 -17.42
CA LYS A 99 13.72 14.46 -17.89
C LYS A 99 12.23 14.18 -17.71
N ALA A 100 11.54 15.09 -17.03
CA ALA A 100 10.08 15.05 -16.85
C ALA A 100 9.45 16.36 -17.32
N ARG A 101 8.17 16.31 -17.70
CA ARG A 101 7.37 17.48 -18.07
C ARG A 101 6.43 17.83 -16.93
N ILE A 102 6.41 19.10 -16.53
CA ILE A 102 5.47 19.60 -15.53
C ILE A 102 4.06 19.62 -16.12
N THR A 103 3.08 19.12 -15.35
CA THR A 103 1.67 19.08 -15.74
C THR A 103 0.84 20.16 -15.04
N SER A 104 1.05 20.38 -13.75
CA SER A 104 0.26 21.30 -12.93
C SER A 104 1.03 21.73 -11.68
N PHE A 105 0.61 22.86 -11.09
CA PHE A 105 1.09 23.32 -9.79
C PHE A 105 -0.05 23.45 -8.78
N TYR A 106 0.26 23.13 -7.53
CA TYR A 106 -0.66 23.19 -6.40
C TYR A 106 -0.02 23.92 -5.23
N GLN A 107 -0.73 24.87 -4.64
CA GLN A 107 -0.34 25.55 -3.42
C GLN A 107 -1.13 25.00 -2.24
N ALA A 108 -0.43 24.53 -1.22
CA ALA A 108 -1.02 24.12 0.04
C ALA A 108 -1.45 25.36 0.84
N LYS A 109 -2.71 25.41 1.27
CA LYS A 109 -3.26 26.57 2.00
C LYS A 109 -2.68 26.73 3.41
N GLU A 110 -2.17 25.64 4.00
CA GLU A 110 -1.70 25.60 5.39
C GLU A 110 -0.33 26.25 5.57
N ASN A 111 0.61 26.03 4.64
CA ASN A 111 1.98 26.54 4.71
C ASN A 111 2.40 27.38 3.49
N GLY A 112 1.54 27.50 2.47
CA GLY A 112 1.83 28.22 1.24
C GLY A 112 2.80 27.51 0.29
N GLU A 113 3.22 26.29 0.61
CA GLU A 113 4.16 25.53 -0.22
C GLU A 113 3.55 25.20 -1.58
N VAL A 114 4.37 25.34 -2.61
CA VAL A 114 3.97 25.04 -3.98
C VAL A 114 4.61 23.72 -4.40
N TRP A 115 3.78 22.83 -4.93
CA TRP A 115 4.12 21.52 -5.42
C TRP A 115 3.83 21.44 -6.91
N ALA A 116 4.72 20.80 -7.66
CA ALA A 116 4.60 20.55 -9.08
C ALA A 116 4.31 19.07 -9.31
N SER A 117 3.24 18.77 -10.04
CA SER A 117 3.05 17.44 -10.62
C SER A 117 3.74 17.37 -11.98
N TYR A 118 4.31 16.20 -12.28
CA TYR A 118 5.05 15.98 -13.51
C TYR A 118 4.84 14.55 -14.01
N VAL A 119 5.09 14.36 -15.31
CA VAL A 119 5.10 13.06 -15.99
C VAL A 119 6.45 12.87 -16.69
N PRO A 120 6.95 11.63 -16.82
CA PRO A 120 8.18 11.40 -17.59
C PRO A 120 8.05 11.90 -19.02
N ALA A 121 9.14 12.44 -19.57
CA ALA A 121 9.16 12.95 -20.94
C ALA A 121 9.52 11.87 -21.99
N GLY A 122 9.99 10.70 -21.55
CA GLY A 122 10.40 9.58 -22.40
C GLY A 122 9.70 8.27 -22.06
N GLU A 123 10.25 7.15 -22.54
CA GLU A 123 9.76 5.78 -22.29
C GLU A 123 10.16 5.26 -20.91
N GLU A 124 9.77 5.98 -19.86
CA GLU A 124 10.06 5.57 -18.50
C GLU A 124 8.94 4.72 -17.91
N MET A 125 9.31 3.79 -17.02
CA MET A 125 8.36 2.82 -16.43
C MET A 125 7.49 3.39 -15.30
N TRP A 126 7.59 4.68 -14.97
CA TRP A 126 6.86 5.31 -13.88
C TRP A 126 5.82 6.31 -14.40
N LEU A 127 4.76 6.57 -13.62
CA LEU A 127 3.56 7.27 -14.11
C LEU A 127 3.60 8.80 -13.97
N GLY A 128 4.67 9.34 -13.41
CA GLY A 128 4.68 10.70 -12.90
C GLY A 128 4.85 10.76 -11.38
N GLY A 129 4.93 11.98 -10.89
CA GLY A 129 5.17 12.25 -9.48
C GLY A 129 4.75 13.65 -9.08
N CYS A 130 5.13 14.00 -7.86
CA CYS A 130 4.96 15.32 -7.29
C CYS A 130 6.26 15.72 -6.58
N ILE A 131 6.72 16.95 -6.78
CA ILE A 131 7.93 17.50 -6.17
C ILE A 131 7.66 18.93 -5.71
N GLN A 132 8.35 19.37 -4.67
CA GLN A 132 8.26 20.75 -4.23
C GLN A 132 8.86 21.68 -5.29
N ALA A 133 8.19 22.79 -5.59
CA ALA A 133 8.64 23.73 -6.62
C ALA A 133 10.04 24.30 -6.36
N SER A 134 10.43 24.41 -5.09
CA SER A 134 11.76 24.84 -4.67
C SER A 134 12.90 23.92 -5.14
N GLN A 135 12.60 22.65 -5.45
CA GLN A 135 13.58 21.64 -5.87
C GLN A 135 13.60 21.41 -7.38
N LEU A 136 12.82 22.19 -8.14
CA LEU A 136 12.81 22.06 -9.59
C LEU A 136 14.14 22.56 -10.17
N SER A 137 14.71 21.77 -11.07
CA SER A 137 15.85 22.12 -11.89
C SER A 137 15.47 22.03 -13.35
N ARG A 138 15.84 23.03 -14.14
CA ARG A 138 15.52 23.09 -15.56
C ARG A 138 16.33 22.04 -16.32
N ALA A 139 15.66 21.29 -17.19
CA ALA A 139 16.38 20.36 -18.06
C ALA A 139 17.20 21.16 -19.08
N THR A 140 18.52 20.98 -19.09
CA THR A 140 19.38 21.46 -20.17
C THR A 140 19.11 20.65 -21.44
N ALA A 141 19.17 21.34 -22.59
CA ALA A 141 18.97 20.76 -23.91
C ALA A 141 20.03 19.68 -24.19
#